data_AF-A0A7S4EIN7-F1
#
_entry.id   AF-A0A7S4EIN7-F1
#
_cell.length_a   1.000
_cell.length_b   1.000
_cell.length_c   1.000
_cell.angle_alpha   90.00
_cell.angle_beta   90.00
_cell.angle_gamma   90.00
#
_symmetry.space_group_name_H-M   'P 1'
#
loop_
_entity.id
_entity.type
_entity.pdbx_description
1 polymer ?
#
loop_
_entity_poly.entity_id
_entity_poly.type
_entity_poly.pdbx_seq_one_letter_code
_entity_poly.pdbx_strand_id
1 'polypeptide(L)'
;MTIPTLRIIGHRSRSCRSASSSLFSSNRKWTSSRGFGTTTTITTPSNNNNDNNNNAKNDRLLVVGSGVAGSAAALVAAETYGIPVTLLFAGGVPQDCNSWWAQGGIIYRNYDPASGDSAESLAKDIHRAGAGLCADDAVRKVSEEGPDRVKELLLSSAKKAFANVPFDKTPDGELSLCLGECSLV
;
A
#
# COMPACT_ATOMS: atom_id res chain seq x y z
N MET A 1 -4.79 13.17 9.52
CA MET A 1 -6.15 12.96 8.97
C MET A 1 -6.57 11.56 9.39
N THR A 2 -7.60 11.41 10.22
CA THR A 2 -8.08 10.10 10.68
C THR A 2 -9.23 9.65 9.77
N ILE A 3 -9.02 8.59 8.99
CA ILE A 3 -10.04 8.01 8.14
C ILE A 3 -10.82 6.98 8.99
N PRO A 4 -12.08 7.24 9.37
CA PRO A 4 -12.81 6.41 10.34
C PRO A 4 -13.09 4.99 9.84
N THR A 5 -13.02 4.77 8.53
CA THR A 5 -13.29 3.50 7.88
C THR A 5 -12.06 2.59 7.78
N LEU A 6 -10.85 3.09 8.04
CA LEU A 6 -9.61 2.30 7.93
C LEU A 6 -9.13 1.79 9.30
N ARG A 7 -9.16 0.48 9.49
CA ARG A 7 -8.59 -0.22 10.66
C ARG A 7 -7.31 -0.95 10.28
N ILE A 8 -6.25 -0.73 11.04
CA ILE A 8 -4.95 -1.39 10.85
C ILE A 8 -4.74 -2.39 11.99
N ILE A 9 -4.45 -3.66 11.66
CA ILE A 9 -4.28 -4.75 12.63
C ILE A 9 -2.93 -5.44 12.39
N GLY A 10 -2.09 -5.47 13.44
CA GLY A 10 -0.77 -6.11 13.42
C GLY A 10 -0.58 -7.11 14.56
N HIS A 11 0.48 -7.92 14.46
CA HIS A 11 0.86 -8.87 15.49
C HIS A 11 1.57 -8.13 16.65
N ARG A 12 0.95 -8.11 17.85
CA ARG A 12 1.63 -7.60 19.06
C ARG A 12 2.73 -8.57 19.46
N SER A 13 3.97 -8.30 19.05
CA SER A 13 5.13 -8.94 19.65
C SER A 13 5.25 -8.45 21.10
N ARG A 14 5.05 -9.35 22.07
CA ARG A 14 5.26 -9.03 23.50
C ARG A 14 6.74 -8.75 23.70
N SER A 15 7.09 -7.60 24.28
CA SER A 15 8.46 -7.27 24.65
C SER A 15 9.04 -8.39 25.52
N CYS A 16 10.23 -8.87 25.17
CA CYS A 16 11.03 -9.78 25.99
C CYS A 16 11.23 -9.16 27.38
N ARG A 17 10.57 -9.73 28.40
CA ARG A 17 10.98 -9.53 29.79
C ARG A 17 12.16 -10.47 30.04
N SER A 18 13.29 -9.89 30.40
CA SER A 18 14.42 -10.59 31.00
C SER A 18 13.93 -11.52 32.12
N ALA A 19 14.30 -12.79 32.06
CA ALA A 19 14.27 -13.68 33.21
C ALA A 19 15.35 -14.76 33.04
N SER A 20 16.19 -14.84 34.06
CA SER A 20 17.31 -15.76 34.24
C SER A 20 16.96 -17.24 34.06
N SER A 21 18.00 -17.99 33.71
CA SER A 21 18.18 -19.44 33.77
C SER A 21 17.27 -20.22 34.74
N SER A 22 16.49 -21.16 34.21
CA SER A 22 16.41 -22.52 34.78
C SER A 22 15.65 -23.50 33.85
N LEU A 23 16.33 -24.61 33.59
CA LEU A 23 15.86 -25.99 33.42
C LEU A 23 14.72 -26.32 32.43
N PHE A 24 15.13 -27.16 31.46
CA PHE A 24 14.30 -28.02 30.62
C PHE A 24 13.16 -28.70 31.41
N SER A 25 11.93 -28.54 30.92
CA SER A 25 10.87 -29.53 31.11
C SER A 25 9.93 -29.52 29.90
N SER A 26 9.82 -30.69 29.30
CA SER A 26 9.07 -31.01 28.09
C SER A 26 7.59 -31.09 28.40
N ASN A 27 6.78 -30.15 27.90
CA ASN A 27 5.36 -30.34 27.59
C ASN A 27 4.78 -29.10 26.89
N ARG A 28 4.88 -29.04 25.55
CA ARG A 28 4.22 -28.01 24.76
C ARG A 28 2.77 -28.43 24.46
N LYS A 29 1.86 -28.07 25.36
CA LYS A 29 0.43 -27.95 25.05
C LYS A 29 0.22 -26.75 24.13
N TRP A 30 -0.30 -26.99 22.93
CA TRP A 30 -0.72 -25.96 21.99
C TRP A 30 -1.96 -25.26 22.54
N THR A 31 -1.80 -24.08 23.13
CA THR A 31 -2.92 -23.23 23.54
C THR A 31 -3.20 -22.18 22.46
N SER A 32 -4.45 -22.16 22.01
CA SER A 32 -4.95 -21.50 20.80
C SER A 32 -5.24 -20.00 20.96
N SER A 33 -4.45 -19.27 21.76
CA SER A 33 -4.73 -17.87 22.07
C SER A 33 -3.79 -16.91 21.33
N ARG A 34 -3.81 -16.94 19.99
CA ARG A 34 -3.21 -15.88 19.15
C ARG A 34 -4.25 -14.79 18.89
N GLY A 35 -4.38 -13.86 19.84
CA GLY A 35 -5.28 -12.71 19.71
C GLY A 35 -4.63 -11.57 18.92
N PHE A 36 -5.29 -11.11 17.86
CA PHE A 36 -4.94 -9.88 17.15
C PHE A 36 -5.28 -8.67 18.04
N GLY A 37 -4.28 -7.83 18.33
CA GLY A 37 -4.49 -6.61 19.12
C GLY A 37 -5.07 -5.51 18.25
N THR A 38 -6.31 -5.08 18.51
CA THR A 38 -6.92 -3.91 17.88
C THR A 38 -6.34 -2.62 18.48
N THR A 39 -5.88 -1.69 17.65
CA THR A 39 -5.63 -0.31 18.05
C THR A 39 -6.63 0.59 17.34
N THR A 40 -7.82 0.78 17.91
CA THR A 40 -8.69 1.94 17.63
C THR A 40 -9.70 2.12 18.76
N THR A 41 -9.63 3.25 19.46
CA THR A 41 -10.68 3.79 20.31
C THR A 41 -11.90 4.12 19.45
N ILE A 42 -13.04 3.46 19.68
CA ILE A 42 -14.35 3.92 19.19
C ILE A 42 -15.35 3.79 20.35
N THR A 43 -15.77 4.93 20.87
CA THR A 43 -17.02 5.08 21.61
C THR A 43 -18.12 5.29 20.56
N THR A 44 -19.09 4.38 20.47
CA THR A 44 -20.33 4.62 19.71
C THR A 44 -21.49 4.51 20.70
N PRO A 45 -22.36 5.53 20.85
CA PRO A 45 -23.56 5.37 21.64
C PRO A 45 -24.57 4.53 20.85
N SER A 46 -25.09 3.50 21.50
CA SER A 46 -26.20 2.67 21.01
C SER A 46 -27.47 3.52 21.00
N ASN A 47 -28.09 3.70 19.83
CA ASN A 47 -29.48 4.14 19.75
C ASN A 47 -30.26 3.12 18.91
N ASN A 48 -31.19 2.45 19.57
CA ASN A 48 -32.08 1.45 18.99
C ASN A 48 -33.13 2.16 18.14
N ASN A 49 -33.15 1.93 16.83
CA ASN A 49 -34.34 2.08 16.01
C ASN A 49 -34.44 0.92 15.01
N ASN A 50 -35.61 0.30 15.00
CA ASN A 50 -36.00 -0.85 14.18
C ASN A 50 -36.24 -0.42 12.73
N ASP A 51 -35.21 -0.47 11.88
CA ASP A 51 -35.38 -0.40 10.43
C ASP A 51 -35.18 -1.79 9.82
N ASN A 52 -36.30 -2.47 9.58
CA ASN A 52 -36.37 -3.77 8.91
C ASN A 52 -36.10 -3.64 7.39
N ASN A 53 -34.90 -3.21 7.02
CA ASN A 53 -34.39 -3.24 5.64
C ASN A 53 -32.92 -3.70 5.63
N ASN A 54 -32.68 -4.91 6.15
CA ASN A 54 -31.34 -5.48 6.32
C ASN A 54 -30.79 -6.10 5.02
N ASN A 55 -30.72 -5.30 3.96
CA ASN A 55 -29.80 -5.57 2.85
C ASN A 55 -28.89 -4.37 2.58
N ALA A 56 -28.58 -3.60 3.62
CA ALA A 56 -27.37 -2.80 3.63
C ALA A 56 -26.20 -3.79 3.59
N LYS A 57 -25.72 -4.11 2.38
CA LYS A 57 -24.47 -4.82 2.19
C LYS A 57 -23.42 -4.06 2.98
N ASN A 58 -23.00 -4.63 4.10
CA ASN A 58 -21.86 -4.15 4.85
C ASN A 58 -20.61 -4.51 4.06
N ASP A 59 -20.36 -3.79 2.96
CA ASP A 59 -19.19 -4.00 2.14
C ASP A 59 -17.98 -3.71 3.02
N ARG A 60 -17.24 -4.76 3.36
CA ARG A 60 -16.01 -4.69 4.17
C ARG A 60 -14.88 -5.21 3.32
N LEU A 61 -13.80 -4.45 3.24
CA LEU A 61 -12.60 -4.83 2.50
C LEU A 61 -11.53 -5.31 3.48
N LEU A 62 -10.98 -6.50 3.23
CA LEU A 62 -9.79 -6.99 3.91
C LEU A 62 -8.59 -6.87 2.96
N VAL A 63 -7.59 -6.07 3.34
CA VAL A 63 -6.33 -5.95 2.62
C VAL A 63 -5.23 -6.66 3.40
N VAL A 64 -4.49 -7.54 2.73
CA VAL A 64 -3.38 -8.29 3.34
C VAL A 64 -2.07 -7.78 2.76
N GLY A 65 -1.28 -7.10 3.59
CA GLY A 65 0.00 -6.49 3.26
C GLY A 65 -0.05 -4.97 3.38
N SER A 66 0.85 -4.39 4.18
CA SER A 66 0.99 -2.94 4.39
C SER A 66 1.96 -2.24 3.42
N GLY A 67 2.40 -2.95 2.36
CA GLY A 67 3.23 -2.35 1.32
C GLY A 67 2.49 -1.25 0.54
N VAL A 68 3.19 -0.61 -0.42
CA VAL A 68 2.64 0.51 -1.20
C VAL A 68 1.32 0.15 -1.89
N ALA A 69 1.23 -1.04 -2.50
CA ALA A 69 0.03 -1.48 -3.20
C ALA A 69 -1.17 -1.69 -2.24
N GLY A 70 -0.96 -2.34 -1.10
CA GLY A 70 -2.01 -2.60 -0.12
C GLY A 70 -2.48 -1.31 0.57
N SER A 71 -1.52 -0.45 0.95
CA SER A 71 -1.83 0.86 1.53
C SER A 71 -2.57 1.76 0.53
N ALA A 72 -2.18 1.76 -0.75
CA ALA A 72 -2.88 2.48 -1.81
C ALA A 72 -4.32 1.99 -1.98
N ALA A 73 -4.52 0.67 -2.09
CA ALA A 73 -5.85 0.09 -2.23
C ALA A 73 -6.74 0.40 -1.03
N ALA A 74 -6.20 0.26 0.19
CA ALA A 74 -6.92 0.57 1.43
C ALA A 74 -7.32 2.05 1.50
N LEU A 75 -6.42 2.95 1.13
CA LEU A 75 -6.64 4.39 1.14
C LEU A 75 -7.71 4.80 0.12
N VAL A 76 -7.59 4.33 -1.12
CA VAL A 76 -8.56 4.61 -2.19
C VAL A 76 -9.94 4.07 -1.84
N ALA A 77 -10.03 2.83 -1.34
CA ALA A 77 -11.28 2.21 -0.90
C ALA A 77 -11.96 3.01 0.23
N ALA A 78 -11.18 3.41 1.23
CA ALA A 78 -11.68 4.12 2.39
C ALA A 78 -12.12 5.56 2.06
N GLU A 79 -11.33 6.32 1.29
CA GLU A 79 -11.61 7.73 1.00
C GLU A 79 -12.55 7.98 -0.18
N THR A 80 -12.51 7.14 -1.21
CA THR A 80 -13.33 7.36 -2.43
C THR A 80 -14.67 6.65 -2.35
N TYR A 81 -14.69 5.46 -1.76
CA TYR A 81 -15.89 4.62 -1.74
C TYR A 81 -16.52 4.52 -0.35
N GLY A 82 -15.88 5.07 0.69
CA GLY A 82 -16.38 5.00 2.06
C GLY A 82 -16.45 3.57 2.63
N ILE A 83 -15.74 2.62 2.01
CA ILE A 83 -15.77 1.21 2.38
C ILE A 83 -14.97 1.01 3.67
N PRO A 84 -15.53 0.40 4.72
CA PRO A 84 -14.76 -0.06 5.87
C PRO A 84 -13.65 -1.04 5.47
N VAL A 85 -12.40 -0.65 5.68
CA VAL A 85 -11.21 -1.44 5.33
C VAL A 85 -10.52 -1.95 6.60
N THR A 86 -10.12 -3.22 6.60
CA THR A 86 -9.18 -3.79 7.56
C THR A 86 -7.87 -4.13 6.85
N LEU A 87 -6.76 -3.52 7.26
CA LEU A 87 -5.41 -3.77 6.75
C LEU A 87 -4.65 -4.68 7.70
N LEU A 88 -4.20 -5.83 7.20
CA LEU A 88 -3.36 -6.79 7.92
C LEU A 88 -1.92 -6.71 7.45
N PHE A 89 -0.97 -6.90 8.36
CA PHE A 89 0.46 -6.99 8.04
C PHE A 89 1.16 -7.95 9.00
N ALA A 90 2.25 -8.55 8.53
CA ALA A 90 2.97 -9.59 9.28
C ALA A 90 4.02 -9.03 10.26
N GLY A 91 4.55 -7.84 9.98
CA GLY A 91 5.61 -7.21 10.77
C GLY A 91 5.18 -6.68 12.14
N GLY A 92 6.13 -6.16 12.91
CA GLY A 92 5.89 -5.55 14.21
C GLY A 92 5.22 -4.18 14.09
N VAL A 93 5.52 -3.45 13.01
CA VAL A 93 4.87 -2.20 12.63
C VAL A 93 4.44 -2.22 11.14
N PRO A 94 3.48 -1.40 10.71
CA PRO A 94 3.04 -1.36 9.31
C PRO A 94 4.18 -1.04 8.32
N GLN A 95 5.20 -0.31 8.76
CA GLN A 95 6.38 0.06 7.96
C GLN A 95 7.32 -1.12 7.70
N ASP A 96 7.20 -2.24 8.42
CA ASP A 96 7.98 -3.45 8.22
C ASP A 96 7.54 -4.19 6.95
N CYS A 97 7.80 -3.58 5.79
CA CYS A 97 7.44 -4.09 4.47
C CYS A 97 8.55 -3.78 3.45
N ASN A 98 8.64 -4.57 2.38
CA ASN A 98 9.69 -4.39 1.37
C ASN A 98 9.63 -3.02 0.67
N SER A 99 8.44 -2.45 0.52
CA SER A 99 8.26 -1.11 -0.06
C SER A 99 8.99 -0.02 0.73
N TRP A 100 9.19 -0.20 2.05
CA TRP A 100 9.92 0.77 2.88
C TRP A 100 11.41 0.85 2.54
N TRP A 101 11.97 -0.21 1.97
CA TRP A 101 13.40 -0.32 1.65
C TRP A 101 13.72 -0.01 0.18
N ALA A 102 12.71 0.38 -0.61
CA ALA A 102 12.89 0.71 -2.03
C ALA A 102 13.74 1.98 -2.22
N GLN A 103 14.60 1.97 -3.24
CA GLN A 103 15.51 3.09 -3.55
C GLN A 103 15.38 3.58 -5.01
N GLY A 104 14.94 2.73 -5.94
CA GLY A 104 15.07 2.92 -7.39
C GLY A 104 14.09 3.89 -8.07
N GLY A 105 13.45 4.79 -7.32
CA GLY A 105 12.47 5.73 -7.86
C GLY A 105 11.18 5.07 -8.38
N ILE A 106 10.32 5.88 -8.99
CA ILE A 106 9.05 5.42 -9.59
C ILE A 106 8.83 6.10 -10.94
N ILE A 107 8.45 5.32 -11.95
CA ILE A 107 8.12 5.83 -13.27
C ILE A 107 6.76 6.53 -13.19
N TYR A 108 6.73 7.82 -13.51
CA TYR A 108 5.52 8.66 -13.40
C TYR A 108 5.20 9.43 -14.68
N ARG A 109 5.95 9.19 -15.77
CA ARG A 109 5.67 9.73 -17.11
C ARG A 109 5.55 8.59 -18.10
N ASN A 110 4.57 8.67 -19.00
CA ASN A 110 4.36 7.75 -20.12
C ASN A 110 4.58 8.44 -21.48
N TYR A 111 4.92 9.71 -21.51
CA TYR A 111 5.14 10.48 -22.73
C TYR A 111 6.07 11.67 -22.48
N ASP A 112 7.12 11.77 -23.29
CA ASP A 112 7.97 12.95 -23.36
C ASP A 112 8.42 13.17 -24.82
N PRO A 113 7.95 14.23 -25.50
CA PRO A 113 8.36 14.54 -26.87
C PRO A 113 9.85 14.78 -27.04
N ALA A 114 10.55 15.25 -26.00
CA ALA A 114 11.97 15.60 -26.09
C ALA A 114 12.88 14.37 -26.02
N SER A 115 12.53 13.36 -25.23
CA SER A 115 13.24 12.07 -25.17
C SER A 115 12.68 11.02 -26.12
N GLY A 116 11.45 11.22 -26.63
CA GLY A 116 10.73 10.23 -27.42
C GLY A 116 10.09 9.11 -26.58
N ASP A 117 9.98 9.30 -25.26
CA ASP A 117 9.37 8.31 -24.38
C ASP A 117 7.88 8.11 -24.69
N SER A 118 7.44 6.87 -24.59
CA SER A 118 6.05 6.46 -24.84
C SER A 118 5.65 5.30 -23.94
N ALA A 119 4.35 5.05 -23.77
CA ALA A 119 3.88 3.84 -23.10
C ALA A 119 4.41 2.56 -23.77
N GLU A 120 4.60 2.60 -25.10
CA GLU A 120 5.16 1.48 -25.87
C GLU A 120 6.65 1.23 -25.57
N SER A 121 7.45 2.28 -25.36
CA SER A 121 8.86 2.10 -24.97
C SER A 121 8.95 1.46 -23.58
N LEU A 122 8.13 1.92 -22.63
CA LEU A 122 8.05 1.33 -21.29
C LEU A 122 7.58 -0.13 -21.31
N ALA A 123 6.58 -0.46 -22.14
CA ALA A 123 6.11 -1.83 -22.30
C ALA A 123 7.24 -2.76 -22.80
N LYS A 124 8.02 -2.31 -23.79
CA LYS A 124 9.18 -3.07 -24.29
C LYS A 124 10.21 -3.32 -23.22
N ASP A 125 10.51 -2.31 -22.38
CA ASP A 125 11.46 -2.47 -21.29
C ASP A 125 10.96 -3.45 -20.23
N ILE A 126 9.68 -3.42 -19.87
CA ILE A 126 9.08 -4.38 -18.95
C ILE A 126 9.14 -5.81 -19.52
N HIS A 127 8.79 -6.01 -20.80
CA HIS A 127 8.88 -7.32 -21.45
C HIS A 127 10.31 -7.84 -21.50
N ARG A 128 11.28 -6.97 -21.79
CA ARG A 128 12.71 -7.30 -21.80
C ARG A 128 13.19 -7.72 -20.41
N ALA A 129 12.86 -6.94 -19.38
CA ALA A 129 13.19 -7.25 -17.99
C ALA A 129 12.51 -8.54 -17.49
N GLY A 130 11.29 -8.82 -17.97
CA GLY A 130 10.54 -10.02 -17.63
C GLY A 130 10.95 -11.30 -18.37
N ALA A 131 11.90 -11.22 -19.31
CA ALA A 131 12.41 -12.36 -20.07
C ALA A 131 11.30 -13.25 -20.69
N GLY A 132 10.21 -12.64 -21.16
CA GLY A 132 9.07 -13.34 -21.78
C GLY A 132 8.07 -13.98 -20.82
N LEU A 133 8.18 -13.73 -19.51
CA LEU A 133 7.25 -14.25 -18.48
C LEU A 133 6.16 -13.25 -18.09
N CYS A 134 6.21 -12.04 -18.62
CA CYS A 134 5.19 -11.02 -18.37
C CYS A 134 3.88 -11.34 -19.10
N ALA A 135 2.76 -11.05 -18.45
CA ALA A 135 1.45 -11.07 -19.09
C ALA A 135 1.20 -9.75 -19.84
N ASP A 136 0.89 -9.83 -21.14
CA ASP A 136 0.78 -8.67 -22.03
C ASP A 136 -0.28 -7.65 -21.56
N ASP A 137 -1.40 -8.13 -21.02
CA ASP A 137 -2.48 -7.28 -20.51
C ASP A 137 -2.04 -6.46 -19.29
N ALA A 138 -1.28 -7.08 -18.38
CA ALA A 138 -0.71 -6.41 -17.23
C ALA A 138 0.36 -5.39 -17.61
N VAL A 139 1.24 -5.73 -18.57
CA VAL A 139 2.27 -4.79 -19.06
C VAL A 139 1.63 -3.57 -19.71
N ARG A 140 0.68 -3.78 -20.64
CA ARG A 140 -0.03 -2.68 -21.28
C ARG A 140 -0.71 -1.78 -20.26
N LYS A 141 -1.40 -2.36 -19.28
CA LYS A 141 -2.09 -1.60 -18.24
C LYS A 141 -1.14 -0.78 -17.38
N VAL A 142 -0.01 -1.36 -16.96
CA VAL A 142 1.00 -0.64 -16.15
C VAL A 142 1.65 0.48 -16.97
N SER A 143 1.98 0.23 -18.24
CA SER A 143 2.65 1.23 -19.07
C SER A 143 1.75 2.42 -19.44
N GLU A 144 0.47 2.15 -19.74
CA GLU A 144 -0.50 3.19 -20.14
C GLU A 144 -1.05 3.96 -18.94
N GLU A 145 -1.55 3.25 -17.92
CA GLU A 145 -2.27 3.86 -16.80
C GLU A 145 -1.36 4.19 -15.60
N GLY A 146 -0.27 3.44 -15.41
CA GLY A 146 0.56 3.50 -14.20
C GLY A 146 1.06 4.91 -13.88
N PRO A 147 1.71 5.60 -14.84
CA PRO A 147 2.18 6.98 -14.65
C PRO A 147 1.13 7.95 -14.12
N ASP A 148 -0.10 7.89 -14.63
CA ASP A 148 -1.17 8.77 -14.16
C ASP A 148 -1.69 8.36 -12.77
N ARG A 149 -1.70 7.06 -12.44
CA ARG A 149 -2.01 6.59 -11.08
C ARG A 149 -0.99 7.07 -10.05
N VAL A 150 0.29 7.12 -10.42
CA VAL A 150 1.34 7.67 -9.55
C VAL A 150 1.07 9.14 -9.25
N LYS A 151 0.71 9.93 -10.28
CA LYS A 151 0.36 11.34 -10.10
C LYS A 151 -0.85 11.51 -9.18
N GLU A 152 -1.92 10.74 -9.40
CA GLU A 152 -3.15 10.78 -8.62
C GLU A 152 -2.90 10.43 -7.14
N LEU A 153 -2.15 9.36 -6.88
CA LEU A 153 -1.98 8.82 -5.55
C LEU A 153 -0.92 9.57 -4.72
N LEU A 154 0.21 9.91 -5.35
CA LEU A 154 1.42 10.34 -4.63
C LEU A 154 1.73 11.83 -4.76
N LEU A 155 1.30 12.51 -5.83
CA LEU A 155 1.69 13.90 -6.09
C LEU A 155 0.62 14.91 -5.65
N SER A 156 1.05 16.01 -5.03
CA SER A 156 0.18 17.12 -4.58
C SER A 156 -0.51 17.87 -5.71
N SER A 157 0.00 17.80 -6.93
CA SER A 157 -0.57 18.51 -8.08
C SER A 157 -1.90 17.90 -8.54
N ALA A 158 -2.23 16.69 -8.09
CA ALA A 158 -3.54 16.11 -8.31
C ALA A 158 -4.60 16.84 -7.46
N LYS A 159 -5.74 17.18 -8.08
CA LYS A 159 -6.90 17.82 -7.39
C LYS A 159 -7.41 17.02 -6.18
N LYS A 160 -7.04 15.75 -6.06
CA LYS A 160 -7.35 14.83 -4.95
C LYS A 160 -6.13 13.97 -4.63
N ALA A 161 -5.04 14.58 -4.18
CA ALA A 161 -3.85 13.86 -3.76
C ALA A 161 -4.12 13.06 -2.47
N PHE A 162 -3.94 11.75 -2.52
CA PHE A 162 -4.21 10.88 -1.37
C PHE A 162 -3.09 10.94 -0.32
N ALA A 163 -1.83 10.76 -0.72
CA ALA A 163 -0.70 10.64 0.21
C ALA A 163 0.21 11.89 0.27
N ASN A 164 0.27 12.68 -0.80
CA ASN A 164 1.15 13.85 -0.95
C ASN A 164 2.61 13.60 -0.48
N VAL A 165 3.30 12.72 -1.20
CA VAL A 165 4.67 12.31 -0.89
C VAL A 165 5.64 13.44 -1.27
N PRO A 166 6.58 13.83 -0.38
CA PRO A 166 7.55 14.89 -0.65
C PRO A 166 8.69 14.36 -1.53
N PHE A 167 8.46 14.29 -2.85
CA PHE A 167 9.52 13.99 -3.81
C PHE A 167 10.51 15.14 -3.95
N ASP A 168 11.76 14.79 -4.26
CA ASP A 168 12.82 15.76 -4.55
C ASP A 168 12.46 16.61 -5.77
N LYS A 169 12.83 17.90 -5.70
CA LYS A 169 12.56 18.89 -6.74
C LYS A 169 13.82 19.63 -7.15
N THR A 170 13.87 20.05 -8.41
CA THR A 170 14.89 20.95 -8.93
C THR A 170 14.68 22.37 -8.37
N PRO A 171 15.67 23.28 -8.52
CA PRO A 171 15.51 24.68 -8.12
C PRO A 171 14.31 25.39 -8.78
N ASP A 172 13.90 24.94 -9.97
CA ASP A 172 12.75 25.46 -10.70
C ASP A 172 11.40 24.93 -10.18
N GLY A 173 11.42 24.03 -9.19
CA GLY A 173 10.23 23.44 -8.57
C GLY A 173 9.66 22.20 -9.27
N GLU A 174 10.30 21.77 -10.37
CA GLU A 174 9.96 20.54 -11.09
C GLU A 174 10.48 19.30 -10.34
N LEU A 175 9.84 18.15 -10.56
CA LEU A 175 10.30 16.90 -9.96
C LEU A 175 11.69 16.51 -10.49
N SER A 176 12.60 16.16 -9.57
CA SER A 176 13.94 15.71 -9.92
C SER A 176 13.88 14.35 -10.62
N LEU A 177 14.44 14.27 -11.82
CA LEU A 177 14.47 13.06 -12.63
C LEU A 177 15.86 12.44 -12.61
N CYS A 178 15.94 11.14 -12.32
CA CYS A 178 17.13 10.35 -12.58
C CYS A 178 17.13 9.91 -14.05
N LEU A 179 17.53 10.80 -14.96
CA LEU A 179 17.74 10.47 -16.37
C LEU A 179 19.09 9.77 -16.53
N GLY A 180 19.18 8.52 -16.08
CA GLY A 180 20.21 7.60 -16.54
C GLY A 180 19.75 6.97 -17.84
N GLU A 181 20.58 6.97 -18.89
CA GLU A 181 20.26 6.26 -20.12
C GLU A 181 19.86 4.82 -19.83
N CYS A 182 18.60 4.46 -20.07
CA CYS A 182 18.15 3.07 -20.19
C CYS A 182 18.62 2.48 -21.54
N SER A 183 19.85 2.78 -21.94
CA SER A 183 20.56 2.10 -23.02
C SER A 183 21.05 0.77 -22.45
N LEU A 184 20.25 -0.29 -22.60
CA LEU A 184 20.65 -1.70 -22.48
C LEU A 184 21.45 -2.09 -21.22
N VAL A 185 20.74 -2.58 -20.20
CA VAL A 185 21.22 -3.72 -19.39
C VAL A 185 20.45 -4.97 -19.79
#